data_AF-A0A1Y4B4Q1-F1
#
_entry.id   AF-A0A1Y4B4Q1-F1
#
_cell.length_a   1.000
_cell.length_b   1.000
_cell.length_c   1.000
_cell.angle_alpha   90.00
_cell.angle_beta   90.00
_cell.angle_gamma   90.00
#
_symmetry.space_group_name_H-M   'P 1'
#
loop_
_entity.id
_entity.type
_entity.pdbx_description
1 polymer ?
#
loop_
_entity_poly.entity_id
_entity_poly.type
_entity_poly.pdbx_seq_one_letter_code
_entity_poly.pdbx_strand_id
1 'polypeptide(L)' 'MYRGGNWNNGTNAGVFYLNGNNSRSNSNTNIGFRSALALFAYVLRVTALQEHKGKRDTFPGRQGQR' A
#
# COMPACT_ATOMS: atom_id res chain seq x y z
N MET A 1 -9.97 -14.59 -10.38
CA MET A 1 -10.21 -15.33 -9.12
C MET A 1 -10.10 -14.38 -7.95
N TYR A 2 -10.94 -14.50 -6.92
CA TYR A 2 -10.85 -13.74 -5.67
C TYR A 2 -11.00 -14.67 -4.45
N ARG A 3 -10.57 -14.21 -3.27
CA ARG A 3 -10.48 -14.98 -2.02
C ARG A 3 -11.29 -14.33 -0.90
N GLY A 4 -11.59 -15.08 0.16
CA GLY A 4 -12.21 -14.57 1.40
C GLY A 4 -13.73 -14.57 1.41
N GLY A 5 -14.38 -14.34 0.27
CA GLY A 5 -15.83 -14.24 0.15
C GLY A 5 -16.32 -12.80 0.32
N ASN A 6 -17.62 -12.59 0.14
CA ASN A 6 -18.30 -11.32 0.32
C ASN A 6 -19.46 -11.48 1.33
N TRP A 7 -20.13 -10.37 1.67
CA TRP A 7 -21.18 -10.33 2.70
C TRP A 7 -22.35 -11.31 2.48
N ASN A 8 -22.60 -11.72 1.23
CA ASN A 8 -23.69 -12.63 0.88
C ASN A 8 -23.32 -14.12 0.96
N ASN A 9 -22.05 -14.45 1.26
CA ASN A 9 -21.59 -15.84 1.20
C ASN A 9 -21.85 -16.65 2.48
N GLY A 10 -22.23 -16.02 3.61
CA GLY A 10 -22.54 -16.73 4.85
C GLY A 10 -21.42 -17.66 5.30
N THR A 11 -21.75 -18.93 5.58
CA THR A 11 -20.80 -19.97 6.02
C THR A 11 -19.78 -20.39 4.94
N ASN A 12 -20.00 -20.05 3.67
CA ASN A 12 -19.04 -20.33 2.61
C ASN A 12 -17.82 -19.38 2.67
N ALA A 13 -17.95 -18.19 3.28
CA ALA A 13 -16.85 -17.26 3.42
C ALA A 13 -15.77 -17.80 4.39
N GLY A 14 -14.51 -17.46 4.14
CA GLY A 14 -13.41 -17.91 5.02
C GLY A 14 -12.02 -17.76 4.42
N VAL A 15 -10.99 -18.00 5.24
CA VAL A 15 -9.56 -17.84 4.88
C VAL A 15 -9.17 -18.73 3.68
N PHE A 16 -9.84 -19.87 3.53
CA PHE A 16 -9.60 -20.82 2.44
C PHE A 16 -10.58 -20.68 1.26
N TYR A 17 -11.52 -19.73 1.28
CA TYR A 17 -12.50 -19.54 0.20
C TYR A 17 -11.85 -19.04 -1.11
N LEU A 18 -12.14 -19.70 -2.24
CA LEU A 18 -11.73 -19.33 -3.60
C LEU A 18 -12.95 -19.24 -4.51
N ASN A 19 -13.08 -18.15 -5.27
CA ASN A 19 -14.06 -18.07 -6.35
C ASN A 19 -13.37 -17.69 -7.67
N GLY A 20 -13.53 -18.56 -8.67
CA GLY A 20 -12.97 -18.40 -10.01
C GLY A 20 -14.00 -18.34 -11.13
N ASN A 21 -15.29 -18.18 -10.80
CA ASN A 21 -16.40 -18.32 -11.77
C ASN A 21 -16.66 -17.06 -12.62
N ASN A 22 -15.71 -16.13 -12.71
CA ASN A 22 -15.89 -14.88 -13.44
C ASN A 22 -14.67 -14.59 -14.31
N SER A 23 -14.90 -14.03 -15.51
CA SER A 23 -13.84 -13.49 -16.38
C SER A 23 -13.05 -12.37 -15.69
N ARG A 24 -11.81 -12.12 -16.15
CA ARG A 24 -10.95 -11.03 -15.62
C ARG A 24 -11.53 -9.63 -15.83
N SER A 25 -12.40 -9.45 -16.82
CA SER A 25 -13.10 -8.18 -17.09
C SER A 25 -14.33 -7.95 -16.21
N ASN A 26 -14.75 -8.94 -15.41
CA ASN A 26 -15.93 -8.83 -14.57
C ASN A 26 -15.72 -7.80 -13.46
N SER A 27 -16.53 -6.74 -13.47
CA SER A 27 -16.54 -5.69 -12.46
C SER A 27 -17.81 -5.82 -11.63
N ASN A 28 -17.67 -5.89 -10.30
CA ASN A 28 -18.79 -5.99 -9.38
C ASN A 28 -18.44 -5.24 -8.08
N THR A 29 -19.44 -4.67 -7.42
CA THR A 29 -19.30 -3.94 -6.16
C THR A 29 -18.84 -4.82 -5.00
N ASN A 30 -18.95 -6.15 -5.14
CA ASN A 30 -18.53 -7.13 -4.14
C ASN A 30 -17.13 -7.73 -4.36
N ILE A 31 -16.35 -7.19 -5.30
CA ILE A 31 -14.98 -7.64 -5.60
C ILE A 31 -14.00 -6.47 -5.44
N GLY A 32 -12.93 -6.67 -4.68
CA GLY A 32 -11.88 -5.67 -4.44
C GLY A 32 -10.51 -6.29 -4.15
N PHE A 33 -9.54 -5.47 -3.73
CA PHE A 33 -8.17 -5.90 -3.40
C PHE A 33 -7.67 -5.32 -2.07
N ARG A 34 -6.65 -5.96 -1.49
CA ARG A 34 -5.87 -5.43 -0.36
C ARG A 34 -4.40 -5.41 -0.75
N SER A 35 -3.74 -4.27 -0.57
CA SER A 35 -2.31 -4.13 -0.89
C SER A 35 -1.45 -4.78 0.19
N ALA A 36 -0.45 -5.56 -0.22
CA ALA A 36 0.49 -6.22 0.70
C ALA A 36 1.65 -5.32 1.14
N LEU A 37 2.05 -4.35 0.30
CA LEU A 37 3.23 -3.50 0.52
C LEU A 37 2.86 -2.05 0.87
N ALA A 38 1.60 -1.76 1.22
CA ALA A 38 1.14 -0.40 1.47
C ALA A 38 1.95 0.33 2.55
N LEU A 39 2.21 -0.34 3.68
CA LEU A 39 3.01 0.24 4.77
C LEU A 39 4.47 0.42 4.37
N PHE A 40 5.04 -0.56 3.66
CA PHE A 40 6.42 -0.48 3.19
C PHE A 40 6.62 0.69 2.22
N ALA A 41 5.73 0.84 1.24
CA ALA A 41 5.73 1.97 0.31
C ALA A 41 5.55 3.30 1.04
N TYR A 42 4.72 3.36 2.08
CA TYR A 42 4.56 4.55 2.90
C TYR A 42 5.86 4.94 3.62
N VAL A 43 6.52 3.98 4.27
CA VAL A 43 7.80 4.22 4.97
C VAL A 43 8.87 4.69 3.99
N LEU A 44 9.03 4.00 2.85
CA LEU A 44 9.98 4.40 1.80
C LEU A 44 9.71 5.83 1.28
N ARG A 45 8.44 6.19 1.12
CA ARG A 45 8.07 7.54 0.68
C ARG A 45 8.44 8.60 1.73
N VAL A 46 8.19 8.30 3.02
CA VAL A 46 8.51 9.23 4.10
C VAL A 46 10.02 9.45 4.21
N THR A 47 10.82 8.38 4.15
CA THR A 47 12.29 8.49 4.22
C THR A 47 12.87 9.22 3.00
N ALA A 48 12.34 8.97 1.79
CA ALA A 48 12.77 9.68 0.58
C ALA A 48 12.48 11.19 0.65
N LEU A 49 11.36 11.60 1.25
CA LEU A 49 11.04 13.02 1.44
C LEU A 49 11.91 13.69 2.52
N GLN A 50 12.35 12.93 3.53
CA GLN A 50 13.25 13.42 4.57
C GLN A 50 14.64 13.75 4.02
N GLU A 51 15.20 12.91 3.15
CA GLU A 51 16.46 13.15 2.42
C GLU A 51 16.41 14.43 1.56
N HIS A 52 15.26 14.68 0.91
CA HIS A 52 15.04 15.89 0.12
C HIS A 52 14.80 17.17 0.93
N LYS A 53 14.46 17.04 2.23
CA LYS A 53 14.31 18.18 3.15
C LYS A 53 15.62 18.49 3.87
N GLY A 54 16.32 17.48 4.39
CA GLY A 54 17.57 17.65 5.14
C GLY A 54 18.72 18.31 4.36
N LYS A 55 18.74 18.21 3.02
CA LYS A 55 19.72 18.92 2.17
C LYS A 55 19.49 20.42 2.02
N ARG A 56 18.29 20.93 2.34
CA ARG A 56 17.98 22.37 2.27
C ARG A 56 18.23 23.09 3.60
N ASP A 57 18.46 22.34 4.68
CA ASP A 57 18.58 22.88 6.03
C ASP A 57 20.05 22.94 6.49
N THR A 58 20.98 22.33 5.75
CA THR A 58 22.42 22.44 5.99
C THR A 58 22.94 23.77 5.44
N PHE A 59 22.88 24.83 6.25
CA PHE A 59 23.71 26.01 6.03
C PHE A 59 25.18 25.63 6.31
N PRO A 60 26.12 25.75 5.34
CA PRO A 60 27.53 25.65 5.64
C PRO A 60 27.93 26.88 6.46
N GLY A 61 27.87 26.78 7.78
CA GLY A 61 28.37 27.78 8.71
C GLY A 61 29.89 27.92 8.53
N ARG A 62 30.27 29.01 7.85
CA ARG A 62 31.61 29.59 7.70
C ARG A 62 32.58 29.23 8.85
N GLN A 63 33.45 28.24 8.63
CA GLN A 63 34.71 28.15 9.38
C GLN A 63 35.60 29.32 8.96
N GLY A 64 36.08 30.06 9.95
CA GLY A 64 37.05 31.14 9.77
C GLY A 64 36.43 32.51 9.97
N GLN A 65 36.43 32.98 11.22
CA GLN A 65 36.87 34.34 11.53
C GLN A 65 37.48 34.38 12.94
N ARG A 66 38.76 34.77 12.95
CA ARG A 66 39.66 35.13 14.06
C ARG A 66 40.36 33.98 14.76
#